data_AF-A0A6C0B8G1-F1
#
_entry.id   AF-A0A6C0B8G1-F1
#
_cell.length_a   1.000
_cell.length_b   1.000
_cell.length_c   1.000
_cell.angle_alpha   90.00
_cell.angle_beta   90.00
_cell.angle_gamma   90.00
#
_symmetry.space_group_name_H-M   'P 1'
#
loop_
_entity.id
_entity.type
_entity.pdbx_description
1 polymer ?
#
loop_
_entity_poly.entity_id
_entity_poly.type
_entity_poly.pdbx_seq_one_letter_code
_entity_poly.pdbx_strand_id
1 'polypeptide(L)'
;MFAFFNSISQTIEILKTICIAYIKIGSQKVVQYAKNFDAEHEAFRACFCVNMCKVFVQNKLVYLYNHNKFVNKYVDLADYGANFLYAILQYRRIEPNVKSWTCVSALVKYYYTYNKYVYTYNEVYNSNSLINLEDYKESLQTVKEIVKSDNAIAECLITIKIDGKYVHRLCNPSTILNDSYITNILLEPSNVRFLSIEYHASDCSYAQVLEIDKNELLINNEILSASYIKRALEYQIPYHRFNNKYTILLMDNNLKTVSLREGEYIVLHKNYYSIMGEEGLRENIIQE
;
A
#
# COMPACT_ATOMS: atom_id res chain seq x y z
N MET A 1 55.31 -72.77 -23.46
CA MET A 1 54.10 -72.82 -22.61
C MET A 1 54.38 -72.28 -21.20
N PHE A 2 55.40 -72.78 -20.48
CA PHE A 2 55.76 -72.31 -19.12
C PHE A 2 56.07 -70.81 -19.00
N ALA A 3 56.81 -70.22 -19.95
CA ALA A 3 57.15 -68.79 -19.95
C ALA A 3 55.91 -67.87 -20.10
N PHE A 4 54.87 -68.33 -20.80
CA PHE A 4 53.63 -67.58 -20.99
C PHE A 4 52.82 -67.53 -19.68
N PHE A 5 52.71 -68.65 -18.97
CA PHE A 5 52.05 -68.71 -17.66
C PHE A 5 52.79 -67.87 -16.60
N ASN A 6 54.13 -67.84 -16.63
CA ASN A 6 54.91 -66.98 -15.74
C ASN A 6 54.71 -65.48 -16.04
N SER A 7 54.60 -65.09 -17.32
CA SER A 7 54.32 -63.70 -17.72
C SER A 7 52.92 -63.24 -17.29
N ILE A 8 51.91 -64.11 -17.43
CA ILE A 8 50.55 -63.83 -16.95
C ILE A 8 50.54 -63.69 -15.42
N SER A 9 51.22 -64.58 -14.70
CA SER A 9 51.32 -64.52 -13.23
C SER A 9 51.96 -63.22 -12.75
N GLN A 10 53.05 -62.77 -13.37
CA GLN A 10 53.70 -61.50 -13.07
C GLN A 10 52.81 -60.30 -13.38
N THR A 11 52.07 -60.34 -14.49
CA THR A 11 51.14 -59.26 -14.87
C THR A 11 49.99 -59.14 -13.85
N ILE A 12 49.47 -60.27 -13.36
CA ILE A 12 48.42 -60.31 -12.34
C ILE A 12 48.91 -59.71 -11.01
N GLU A 13 50.13 -60.04 -10.57
CA GLU A 13 50.71 -59.50 -9.33
C GLU A 13 50.99 -57.99 -9.43
N ILE A 14 51.42 -57.49 -10.59
CA ILE A 14 51.57 -56.06 -10.84
C ILE A 14 50.20 -55.36 -10.77
N LEU A 15 49.19 -55.91 -11.43
CA LEU A 15 47.84 -55.34 -11.45
C LEU A 15 47.24 -55.28 -10.03
N LYS A 16 47.42 -56.34 -9.25
CA LYS A 16 47.00 -56.42 -7.84
C LYS A 16 47.69 -55.35 -6.99
N THR A 17 48.99 -55.15 -7.18
CA THR A 17 49.76 -54.13 -6.45
C THR A 17 49.27 -52.72 -6.78
N ILE A 18 49.00 -52.44 -8.07
CA ILE A 18 48.44 -51.18 -8.53
C ILE A 18 47.05 -50.95 -7.92
N CYS A 19 46.16 -51.94 -7.96
CA CYS A 19 44.82 -51.84 -7.37
C CYS A 19 44.88 -51.57 -5.86
N ILE A 20 45.75 -52.26 -5.12
CA ILE A 20 45.94 -52.04 -3.67
C ILE A 20 46.44 -50.60 -3.41
N ALA A 21 47.37 -50.09 -4.22
CA ALA A 21 47.87 -48.73 -4.09
C ALA A 21 46.76 -47.69 -4.33
N TYR A 22 45.93 -47.86 -5.36
CA TYR A 22 44.80 -46.96 -5.63
C TYR A 22 43.75 -46.99 -4.52
N ILE A 23 43.42 -48.17 -4.00
CA ILE A 23 42.48 -48.31 -2.86
C ILE A 23 43.06 -47.62 -1.62
N LYS A 24 44.37 -47.75 -1.36
CA LYS A 24 45.03 -47.09 -0.23
C LYS A 24 45.05 -45.56 -0.37
N ILE A 25 45.33 -45.03 -1.56
CA ILE A 25 45.29 -43.59 -1.83
C ILE A 25 43.86 -43.05 -1.70
N GLY A 26 42.88 -43.77 -2.25
CA GLY A 26 41.46 -43.41 -2.16
C GLY A 26 40.95 -43.37 -0.72
N SER A 27 41.23 -44.42 0.06
CA SER A 27 40.86 -44.50 1.47
C SER A 27 41.54 -43.42 2.32
N GLN A 28 42.82 -43.10 2.06
CA GLN A 28 43.51 -42.00 2.76
C GLN A 28 42.87 -40.63 2.48
N LYS A 29 42.45 -40.37 1.23
CA LYS A 29 41.73 -39.13 0.88
C LYS A 29 40.36 -39.05 1.57
N VAL A 30 39.62 -40.16 1.62
CA VAL A 30 38.33 -40.22 2.32
C VAL A 30 38.50 -40.01 3.83
N VAL A 31 39.52 -40.61 4.44
CA VAL A 31 39.82 -40.42 5.88
C VAL A 31 40.27 -38.98 6.17
N GLN A 32 41.07 -38.35 5.31
CA GLN A 32 41.44 -36.95 5.45
C GLN A 32 40.23 -36.02 5.32
N TYR A 33 39.34 -36.29 4.35
CA TYR A 33 38.10 -35.54 4.18
C TYR A 33 37.18 -35.70 5.40
N ALA A 34 36.99 -36.92 5.90
CA ALA A 34 36.18 -37.20 7.09
C ALA A 34 36.76 -36.58 8.36
N LYS A 35 38.10 -36.54 8.50
CA LYS A 35 38.78 -35.90 9.65
C LYS A 35 38.66 -34.39 9.67
N ASN A 36 38.52 -33.77 8.49
CA ASN A 36 38.42 -32.31 8.34
C ASN A 36 36.99 -31.88 8.00
N PHE A 37 36.00 -32.78 8.12
CA PHE A 37 34.60 -32.46 7.83
C PHE A 37 34.02 -31.64 8.98
N ASP A 38 34.05 -30.32 8.80
CA ASP A 38 33.37 -29.37 9.66
C ASP A 38 31.93 -29.19 9.16
N ALA A 39 30.99 -29.82 9.87
CA ALA A 39 29.57 -29.77 9.54
C ALA A 39 29.02 -28.33 9.59
N GLU A 40 29.56 -27.46 10.45
CA GLU A 40 29.12 -26.06 10.53
C GLU A 40 29.62 -25.27 9.32
N HIS A 41 30.86 -25.48 8.91
CA HIS A 41 31.43 -24.86 7.71
C HIS A 41 30.68 -25.28 6.44
N GLU A 42 30.42 -26.57 6.26
CA GLU A 42 29.71 -27.07 5.08
C GLU A 42 28.21 -26.68 5.09
N ALA A 43 27.56 -26.64 6.26
CA ALA A 43 26.21 -26.10 6.40
C ALA A 43 26.16 -24.61 6.02
N PHE A 44 27.14 -23.82 6.48
CA PHE A 44 27.24 -22.40 6.11
C PHE A 44 27.43 -22.20 4.60
N ARG A 45 28.29 -23.00 3.96
CA ARG A 45 28.48 -22.97 2.49
C ARG A 45 27.20 -23.34 1.76
N ALA A 46 26.46 -24.35 2.23
CA ALA A 46 25.18 -24.72 1.66
C ALA A 46 24.15 -23.58 1.81
N CYS A 47 24.01 -22.99 2.99
CA CYS A 47 23.15 -21.82 3.21
C CYS A 47 23.53 -20.63 2.32
N PHE A 48 24.83 -20.36 2.17
CA PHE A 48 25.33 -19.31 1.30
C PHE A 48 24.97 -19.58 -0.16
N CYS A 49 25.19 -20.81 -0.65
CA CYS A 49 24.80 -21.22 -2.01
C CYS A 49 23.28 -21.08 -2.23
N VAL A 50 22.45 -21.54 -1.29
CA VAL A 50 20.99 -21.40 -1.37
C VAL A 50 20.57 -19.93 -1.44
N ASN A 51 21.16 -19.06 -0.61
CA ASN A 51 20.90 -17.63 -0.66
C ASN A 51 21.36 -17.00 -1.98
N MET A 52 22.53 -17.37 -2.51
CA MET A 52 23.00 -16.90 -3.81
C MET A 52 22.07 -17.34 -4.95
N CYS A 53 21.60 -18.59 -4.94
CA CYS A 53 20.61 -19.08 -5.89
C CYS A 53 19.29 -18.31 -5.77
N LYS A 54 18.80 -18.08 -4.55
CA LYS A 54 17.59 -17.29 -4.28
C LYS A 54 17.71 -15.89 -4.85
N VAL A 55 18.80 -15.16 -4.55
CA VAL A 55 19.05 -13.80 -5.05
C VAL A 55 19.16 -13.79 -6.57
N PHE A 56 19.85 -14.77 -7.17
CA PHE A 56 19.95 -14.89 -8.62
C PHE A 56 18.57 -15.09 -9.28
N VAL A 57 17.77 -16.01 -8.75
CA VAL A 57 16.41 -16.26 -9.26
C VAL A 57 15.53 -15.03 -9.09
N GLN A 58 15.56 -14.37 -7.93
CA GLN A 58 14.83 -13.12 -7.68
C GLN A 58 15.21 -12.05 -8.70
N ASN A 59 16.50 -11.84 -8.95
CA ASN A 59 16.96 -10.86 -9.92
C ASN A 59 16.49 -11.18 -11.35
N LYS A 60 16.48 -12.46 -11.74
CA LYS A 60 15.96 -12.89 -13.05
C LYS A 60 14.44 -12.71 -13.15
N LEU A 61 13.69 -13.00 -12.10
CA LEU A 61 12.24 -12.78 -12.07
C LEU A 61 11.89 -11.29 -12.11
N VAL A 62 12.59 -10.45 -11.36
CA VAL A 62 12.44 -8.99 -11.40
C VAL A 62 12.77 -8.46 -12.80
N TYR A 63 13.85 -8.96 -13.41
CA TYR A 63 14.19 -8.61 -14.79
C TYR A 63 13.08 -9.00 -15.77
N LEU A 64 12.56 -10.23 -15.68
CA LEU A 64 11.47 -10.71 -16.53
C LEU A 64 10.20 -9.87 -16.37
N TYR A 65 9.83 -9.55 -15.13
CA TYR A 65 8.70 -8.69 -14.81
C TYR A 65 8.87 -7.30 -15.45
N ASN A 66 10.04 -6.67 -15.28
CA ASN A 66 10.28 -5.31 -15.79
C ASN A 66 10.39 -5.20 -17.32
N HIS A 67 10.84 -6.27 -18.01
CA HIS A 67 11.10 -6.21 -19.46
C HIS A 67 10.04 -6.90 -20.31
N ASN A 68 9.18 -7.74 -19.72
CA ASN A 68 8.14 -8.46 -20.44
C ASN A 68 6.75 -8.01 -20.01
N LYS A 69 6.09 -7.21 -20.87
CA LYS A 69 4.73 -6.69 -20.65
C LYS A 69 3.69 -7.80 -20.38
N PHE A 70 3.85 -8.97 -21.00
CA PHE A 70 2.94 -10.10 -20.77
C PHE A 70 3.12 -10.60 -19.33
N VAL A 71 4.35 -10.91 -18.92
CA VAL A 71 4.65 -11.37 -17.55
C VAL A 71 4.17 -10.35 -16.52
N ASN A 72 4.50 -9.07 -16.68
CA ASN A 72 4.02 -8.00 -15.80
C ASN A 72 2.50 -8.00 -15.66
N LYS A 73 1.75 -8.01 -16.78
CA LYS A 73 0.28 -8.00 -16.75
C LYS A 73 -0.33 -9.16 -15.96
N TYR A 74 0.17 -10.39 -16.14
CA TYR A 74 -0.37 -11.55 -15.43
C TYR A 74 0.03 -11.58 -13.96
N VAL A 75 1.24 -11.13 -13.64
CA VAL A 75 1.68 -10.99 -12.24
C VAL A 75 0.81 -9.96 -11.53
N ASP A 76 0.58 -8.79 -12.13
CA ASP A 76 -0.27 -7.72 -11.57
C ASP A 76 -1.72 -8.18 -11.39
N LEU A 77 -2.24 -8.96 -12.34
CA LEU A 77 -3.58 -9.52 -12.25
C LEU A 77 -3.69 -10.57 -11.13
N ALA A 78 -2.70 -11.44 -10.99
CA ALA A 78 -2.67 -12.46 -9.95
C ALA A 78 -2.52 -11.84 -8.56
N ASP A 79 -1.64 -10.85 -8.40
CA ASP A 79 -1.46 -10.09 -7.16
C ASP A 79 -2.75 -9.37 -6.77
N TYR A 80 -3.38 -8.67 -7.72
CA TYR A 80 -4.67 -8.05 -7.47
C TYR A 80 -5.76 -9.07 -7.11
N GLY A 81 -5.82 -10.22 -7.80
CA GLY A 81 -6.77 -11.29 -7.49
C GLY A 81 -6.63 -11.83 -6.07
N ALA A 82 -5.39 -12.00 -5.60
CA ALA A 82 -5.09 -12.39 -4.23
C ALA A 82 -5.52 -11.30 -3.23
N ASN A 83 -5.19 -10.03 -3.50
CA ASN A 83 -5.58 -8.90 -2.67
C ASN A 83 -7.11 -8.71 -2.61
N PHE A 84 -7.80 -8.95 -3.73
CA PHE A 84 -9.25 -8.91 -3.83
C PHE A 84 -9.91 -10.01 -3.00
N LEU A 85 -9.41 -11.25 -3.10
CA LEU A 85 -9.89 -12.35 -2.27
C LEU A 85 -9.67 -12.06 -0.78
N TYR A 86 -8.48 -11.57 -0.42
CA TYR A 86 -8.18 -11.18 0.95
C TYR A 86 -9.10 -10.03 1.43
N ALA A 87 -9.41 -9.08 0.56
CA ALA A 87 -10.35 -8.00 0.87
C ALA A 87 -11.76 -8.50 1.17
N ILE A 88 -12.27 -9.44 0.38
CA ILE A 88 -13.57 -10.10 0.62
C ILE A 88 -13.57 -10.81 1.98
N LEU A 89 -12.53 -11.59 2.29
CA LEU A 89 -12.44 -12.33 3.55
C LEU A 89 -12.40 -11.41 4.78
N GLN A 90 -11.90 -10.20 4.62
CA GLN A 90 -11.77 -9.19 5.69
C GLN A 90 -12.90 -8.15 5.69
N TYR A 91 -13.92 -8.31 4.84
CA TYR A 91 -15.03 -7.35 4.68
C TYR A 91 -14.57 -5.90 4.41
N ARG A 92 -13.47 -5.73 3.68
CA ARG A 92 -12.96 -4.41 3.26
C ARG A 92 -13.20 -4.16 1.79
N ARG A 93 -13.25 -2.88 1.42
CA ARG A 93 -13.22 -2.46 0.01
C ARG A 93 -11.82 -2.56 -0.57
N ILE A 94 -11.76 -2.59 -1.90
CA ILE A 94 -10.52 -2.58 -2.67
C ILE A 94 -10.70 -1.70 -3.90
N GLU A 95 -9.64 -0.97 -4.25
CA GLU A 95 -9.64 -0.05 -5.37
C GLU A 95 -9.54 -0.79 -6.71
N PRO A 96 -9.97 -0.19 -7.82
CA PRO A 96 -9.77 -0.77 -9.15
C PRO A 96 -8.28 -1.00 -9.47
N ASN A 97 -7.96 -2.11 -10.15
CA ASN A 97 -6.61 -2.44 -10.62
C ASN A 97 -6.20 -1.65 -11.87
N VAL A 98 -6.22 -0.33 -11.78
CA VAL A 98 -5.76 0.58 -12.84
C VAL A 98 -4.88 1.66 -12.24
N LYS A 99 -3.92 2.15 -13.02
CA LYS A 99 -2.95 3.17 -12.57
C LYS A 99 -3.61 4.50 -12.25
N SER A 100 -4.68 4.81 -12.96
CA SER A 100 -5.38 6.07 -12.87
C SER A 100 -6.89 5.86 -12.89
N TRP A 101 -7.59 6.48 -11.95
CA TRP A 101 -9.05 6.48 -11.89
C TRP A 101 -9.55 7.71 -11.12
N THR A 102 -10.81 8.07 -11.34
CA THR A 102 -11.55 9.06 -10.55
C THR A 102 -12.67 8.35 -9.80
N CYS A 103 -12.84 8.66 -8.53
CA CYS A 103 -13.90 8.15 -7.68
C CYS A 103 -14.67 9.32 -7.08
N VAL A 104 -15.98 9.33 -7.23
CA VAL A 104 -16.86 10.23 -6.49
C VAL A 104 -17.48 9.44 -5.36
N SER A 105 -17.24 9.89 -4.14
CA SER A 105 -17.78 9.29 -2.93
C SER A 105 -18.78 10.25 -2.30
N ALA A 106 -19.99 9.81 -2.02
CA ALA A 106 -21.04 10.66 -1.46
C ALA A 106 -21.51 10.12 -0.11
N LEU A 107 -21.44 10.97 0.91
CA LEU A 107 -22.00 10.75 2.23
C LEU A 107 -23.40 11.38 2.28
N VAL A 108 -24.43 10.53 2.22
CA VAL A 108 -25.83 10.97 2.13
C VAL A 108 -26.55 10.68 3.44
N LYS A 109 -27.21 11.70 4.00
CA LYS A 109 -28.05 11.60 5.21
C LYS A 109 -29.49 11.26 4.84
N TYR A 110 -30.04 10.24 5.48
CA TYR A 110 -31.45 9.88 5.38
C TYR A 110 -32.11 9.91 6.76
N TYR A 111 -33.38 10.29 6.81
CA TYR A 111 -34.19 10.24 8.03
C TYR A 111 -34.54 8.78 8.35
N TYR A 112 -34.04 8.26 9.47
CA TYR A 112 -34.48 6.97 9.99
C TYR A 112 -35.63 7.13 10.98
N THR A 113 -35.61 8.21 11.77
CA THR A 113 -36.63 8.61 12.76
C THR A 113 -36.58 10.12 12.95
N TYR A 114 -37.58 10.71 13.63
CA TYR A 114 -37.80 12.16 13.75
C TYR A 114 -36.60 12.98 14.31
N ASN A 115 -35.52 12.35 14.80
CA ASN A 115 -34.30 13.01 15.30
C ASN A 115 -33.00 12.20 15.07
N LYS A 116 -32.98 11.24 14.13
CA LYS A 116 -31.79 10.41 13.89
C LYS A 116 -31.52 10.25 12.39
N TYR A 117 -30.36 10.76 11.97
CA TYR A 117 -29.83 10.56 10.63
C TYR A 117 -29.05 9.26 10.55
N VAL A 118 -29.20 8.56 9.43
CA VAL A 118 -28.33 7.45 9.03
C VAL A 118 -27.58 7.89 7.78
N TYR A 119 -26.29 7.57 7.72
CA TYR A 119 -25.42 7.96 6.63
C TYR A 119 -25.09 6.78 5.72
N THR A 120 -25.52 6.86 4.47
CA THR A 120 -25.13 5.92 3.41
C THR A 120 -23.90 6.45 2.69
N TYR A 121 -23.04 5.56 2.21
CA TYR A 121 -21.83 5.93 1.48
C TYR A 121 -21.73 5.16 0.18
N ASN A 122 -21.81 5.93 -0.90
CA ASN A 122 -21.81 5.41 -2.26
C ASN A 122 -20.54 5.89 -2.95
N GLU A 123 -19.86 4.97 -3.64
CA GLU A 123 -18.68 5.28 -4.45
C GLU A 123 -18.98 4.94 -5.89
N VAL A 124 -18.67 5.86 -6.80
CA VAL A 124 -18.77 5.66 -8.24
C VAL A 124 -17.38 5.85 -8.84
N TYR A 125 -16.91 4.82 -9.53
CA TYR A 125 -15.60 4.82 -10.19
C TYR A 125 -15.73 5.10 -11.67
N ASN A 126 -14.88 6.01 -12.16
CA ASN A 126 -14.60 6.20 -13.58
C ASN A 126 -13.13 5.80 -13.83
N SER A 127 -12.94 4.68 -14.53
CA SER A 127 -11.62 4.09 -14.81
C SER A 127 -11.15 4.35 -16.25
N ASN A 128 -11.59 5.45 -16.86
CA ASN A 128 -11.09 5.83 -18.19
C ASN A 128 -9.56 6.00 -18.15
N SER A 129 -8.88 5.42 -19.15
CA SER A 129 -7.42 5.27 -19.17
C SER A 129 -6.64 6.57 -19.24
N LEU A 130 -7.30 7.68 -19.58
CA LEU A 130 -6.74 9.02 -19.63
C LEU A 130 -7.61 9.90 -18.75
N ILE A 131 -7.13 10.23 -17.55
CA ILE A 131 -7.74 11.30 -16.76
C ILE A 131 -7.38 12.61 -17.46
N ASN A 132 -8.33 13.15 -18.21
CA ASN A 132 -8.22 14.49 -18.74
C ASN A 132 -8.51 15.48 -17.60
N LEU A 133 -7.68 16.52 -17.46
CA LEU A 133 -7.89 17.58 -16.47
C LEU A 133 -9.25 18.26 -16.67
N GLU A 134 -9.72 18.35 -17.92
CA GLU A 134 -11.05 18.90 -18.23
C GLU A 134 -12.18 18.00 -17.72
N ASP A 135 -12.11 16.67 -17.91
CA ASP A 135 -13.10 15.72 -17.38
C ASP A 135 -13.18 15.80 -15.84
N TYR A 136 -12.04 16.05 -15.18
CA TYR A 136 -12.01 16.29 -13.74
C TYR A 136 -12.73 17.59 -13.36
N LYS A 137 -12.44 18.71 -14.04
CA LYS A 137 -13.10 20.00 -13.77
C LYS A 137 -14.60 19.90 -13.97
N GLU A 138 -15.03 19.21 -15.03
CA GLU A 138 -16.44 18.95 -15.30
C GLU A 138 -17.05 18.10 -14.18
N SER A 139 -16.41 16.99 -13.80
CA SER A 139 -16.87 16.14 -12.69
C SER A 139 -16.98 16.92 -11.38
N LEU A 140 -15.98 17.75 -11.06
CA LEU A 140 -15.98 18.62 -9.89
C LEU A 140 -17.15 19.61 -9.92
N GLN A 141 -17.38 20.25 -11.07
CA GLN A 141 -18.48 21.19 -11.24
C GLN A 141 -19.84 20.50 -11.10
N THR A 142 -20.03 19.35 -11.73
CA THR A 142 -21.26 18.55 -11.61
C THR A 142 -21.51 18.14 -10.17
N VAL A 143 -20.50 17.65 -9.46
CA VAL A 143 -20.64 17.28 -8.04
C VAL A 143 -21.01 18.51 -7.19
N LYS A 144 -20.39 19.66 -7.43
CA LYS A 144 -20.73 20.92 -6.74
C LYS A 144 -22.19 21.30 -6.96
N GLU A 145 -22.70 21.17 -8.18
CA GLU A 145 -24.11 21.47 -8.51
C GLU A 145 -25.07 20.50 -7.84
N ILE A 146 -24.74 19.21 -7.77
CA ILE A 146 -25.54 18.19 -7.10
C ILE A 146 -25.57 18.44 -5.58
N VAL A 147 -24.42 18.73 -4.96
CA VAL A 147 -24.36 19.04 -3.52
C VAL A 147 -25.13 20.33 -3.19
N LYS A 148 -25.15 21.31 -4.09
CA LYS A 148 -25.96 22.53 -3.94
C LYS A 148 -27.46 22.26 -4.03
N SER A 149 -27.88 21.32 -4.86
CA SER A 149 -29.29 21.08 -5.15
C SER A 149 -29.95 20.08 -4.19
N ASP A 150 -29.19 19.14 -3.62
CA ASP A 150 -29.70 18.10 -2.75
C ASP A 150 -29.24 18.26 -1.29
N ASN A 151 -30.16 18.73 -0.45
CA ASN A 151 -29.96 18.88 0.99
C ASN A 151 -29.70 17.55 1.72
N ALA A 152 -29.98 16.39 1.12
CA ALA A 152 -29.69 15.08 1.70
C ALA A 152 -28.19 14.74 1.60
N ILE A 153 -27.41 15.41 0.75
CA ILE A 153 -25.98 15.17 0.66
C ILE A 153 -25.28 15.96 1.75
N ALA A 154 -24.65 15.26 2.67
CA ALA A 154 -23.87 15.90 3.74
C ALA A 154 -22.50 16.33 3.21
N GLU A 155 -21.84 15.45 2.46
CA GLU A 155 -20.48 15.68 1.95
C GLU A 155 -20.22 14.79 0.73
N CYS A 156 -19.51 15.32 -0.25
CA CYS A 156 -18.94 14.54 -1.35
C CYS A 156 -17.42 14.67 -1.34
N LEU A 157 -16.74 13.56 -1.57
CA LEU A 157 -15.30 13.48 -1.75
C LEU A 157 -14.98 12.96 -3.15
N ILE A 158 -14.29 13.77 -3.92
CA ILE A 158 -13.70 13.35 -5.19
C ILE A 158 -12.29 12.88 -4.90
N THR A 159 -12.00 11.63 -5.23
CA THR A 159 -10.66 11.03 -5.12
C THR A 159 -10.16 10.71 -6.52
N ILE A 160 -8.94 11.12 -6.81
CA ILE A 160 -8.28 10.86 -8.10
C ILE A 160 -6.97 10.15 -7.82
N LYS A 161 -6.75 9.02 -8.49
CA LYS A 161 -5.46 8.34 -8.52
C LYS A 161 -4.76 8.66 -9.84
N ILE A 162 -3.52 9.12 -9.79
CA ILE A 162 -2.66 9.33 -10.96
C ILE A 162 -1.28 8.78 -10.64
N ASP A 163 -0.88 7.70 -11.33
CA ASP A 163 0.43 7.06 -11.14
C ASP A 163 0.76 6.77 -9.67
N GLY A 164 -0.25 6.31 -8.91
CA GLY A 164 -0.12 5.97 -7.49
C GLY A 164 -0.19 7.15 -6.51
N LYS A 165 -0.32 8.38 -7.01
CA LYS A 165 -0.59 9.58 -6.21
C LYS A 165 -2.08 9.83 -6.10
N TYR A 166 -2.51 10.34 -4.95
CA TYR A 166 -3.92 10.50 -4.61
C TYR A 166 -4.27 11.95 -4.34
N VAL A 167 -5.26 12.45 -5.07
CA VAL A 167 -5.77 13.81 -4.95
C VAL A 167 -7.20 13.74 -4.44
N HIS A 168 -7.46 14.39 -3.32
CA HIS A 168 -8.73 14.43 -2.62
C HIS A 168 -9.28 15.84 -2.63
N ARG A 169 -10.53 15.98 -3.03
CA ARG A 169 -11.25 17.26 -3.06
C ARG A 169 -12.63 17.10 -2.45
N LEU A 170 -12.92 17.98 -1.52
CA LEU A 170 -14.12 18.04 -0.75
C LEU A 170 -15.14 18.93 -1.45
N CYS A 171 -16.39 18.50 -1.42
CA CYS A 171 -17.53 19.31 -1.83
C CYS A 171 -18.59 19.14 -0.74
N ASN A 172 -18.79 20.17 0.08
CA ASN A 172 -19.86 20.20 1.07
C ASN A 172 -20.67 21.51 0.96
N PRO A 173 -21.95 21.53 1.40
CA PRO A 173 -22.79 22.71 1.25
C PRO A 173 -22.21 23.98 1.89
N SER A 174 -21.46 23.82 2.99
CA SER A 174 -20.92 24.92 3.82
C SER A 174 -19.66 25.57 3.24
N THR A 175 -18.88 24.85 2.42
CA THR A 175 -17.59 25.31 1.84
C THR A 175 -17.67 25.71 0.38
N ILE A 176 -18.74 25.30 -0.32
CA ILE A 176 -18.99 25.57 -1.74
C ILE A 176 -18.94 27.06 -2.13
N LEU A 177 -19.13 27.99 -1.18
CA LEU A 177 -19.11 29.43 -1.45
C LEU A 177 -17.70 30.06 -1.38
N ASN A 178 -16.73 29.39 -0.74
CA ASN A 178 -15.37 29.92 -0.50
C ASN A 178 -14.35 29.45 -1.56
N ASP A 179 -14.86 29.08 -2.74
CA ASP A 179 -14.27 28.25 -3.79
C ASP A 179 -13.13 28.92 -4.60
N SER A 180 -12.33 29.77 -3.96
CA SER A 180 -11.13 30.36 -4.57
C SER A 180 -9.94 29.39 -4.66
N TYR A 181 -10.06 28.21 -4.04
CA TYR A 181 -8.97 27.25 -3.92
C TYR A 181 -9.07 26.14 -4.98
N ILE A 182 -8.50 26.45 -6.15
CA ILE A 182 -7.64 25.54 -6.93
C ILE A 182 -8.36 24.39 -7.66
N THR A 183 -8.78 24.71 -8.90
CA THR A 183 -9.09 23.73 -9.97
C THR A 183 -7.85 23.02 -10.52
N ASN A 184 -6.64 23.42 -10.11
CA ASN A 184 -5.40 22.84 -10.61
C ASN A 184 -5.00 21.62 -9.78
N ILE A 185 -4.90 20.47 -10.43
CA ILE A 185 -4.32 19.26 -9.84
C ILE A 185 -2.81 19.49 -9.72
N LEU A 186 -2.31 19.65 -8.50
CA LEU A 186 -0.88 19.73 -8.20
C LEU A 186 -0.41 18.39 -7.62
N LEU A 187 0.51 17.71 -8.31
CA LEU A 187 1.07 16.43 -7.86
C LEU A 187 2.40 16.62 -7.10
N GLU A 188 2.56 17.76 -6.43
CA GLU A 188 3.73 18.09 -5.60
C GLU A 188 3.53 17.56 -4.17
N PRO A 189 4.48 16.80 -3.61
CA PRO A 189 4.41 16.35 -2.22
C PRO A 189 4.46 17.50 -1.22
N SER A 190 3.71 17.39 -0.14
CA SER A 190 3.85 18.20 1.06
C SER A 190 5.02 17.67 1.91
N ASN A 191 5.64 18.54 2.70
CA ASN A 191 6.59 18.17 3.75
C ASN A 191 5.91 17.84 5.09
N VAL A 192 4.59 18.07 5.21
CA VAL A 192 3.82 17.71 6.41
C VAL A 192 3.85 16.20 6.61
N ARG A 193 4.07 15.77 7.86
CA ARG A 193 4.03 14.37 8.26
C ARG A 193 3.22 14.25 9.55
N PHE A 194 2.42 13.19 9.62
CA PHE A 194 1.70 12.82 10.83
C PHE A 194 2.38 11.60 11.43
N LEU A 195 2.64 11.65 12.73
CA LEU A 195 3.21 10.53 13.50
C LEU A 195 2.11 9.54 13.89
N SER A 196 0.93 10.04 14.24
CA SER A 196 -0.25 9.23 14.51
C SER A 196 -1.52 9.98 14.12
N ILE A 197 -2.51 9.21 13.69
CA ILE A 197 -3.86 9.69 13.42
C ILE A 197 -4.81 8.64 13.98
N GLU A 198 -5.65 9.06 14.90
CA GLU A 198 -6.56 8.19 15.63
C GLU A 198 -7.99 8.66 15.48
N TYR A 199 -8.84 7.77 15.01
CA TYR A 199 -10.28 7.95 14.95
C TYR A 199 -10.93 7.47 16.25
N HIS A 200 -11.67 8.37 16.89
CA HIS A 200 -12.43 8.11 18.11
C HIS A 200 -13.92 8.26 17.81
N ALA A 201 -14.65 7.15 17.80
CA ALA A 201 -16.11 7.15 17.67
C ALA A 201 -16.78 7.37 19.03
N SER A 202 -17.83 8.20 19.10
CA SER A 202 -18.57 8.45 20.35
C SER A 202 -19.22 7.22 20.99
N ASP A 203 -19.47 6.17 20.22
CA ASP A 203 -20.09 4.91 20.65
C ASP A 203 -19.08 3.76 20.82
N CYS A 204 -17.78 4.02 20.67
CA CYS A 204 -16.72 3.03 20.82
C CYS A 204 -15.64 3.53 21.80
N SER A 205 -15.22 2.68 22.73
CA SER A 205 -14.17 3.02 23.70
C SER A 205 -12.75 2.94 23.14
N TYR A 206 -12.57 2.28 22.00
CA TYR A 206 -11.26 2.05 21.40
C TYR A 206 -11.04 2.96 20.20
N ALA A 207 -9.86 3.57 20.18
CA ALA A 207 -9.38 4.36 19.06
C ALA A 207 -8.96 3.45 17.91
N GLN A 208 -9.30 3.84 16.68
CA GLN A 208 -8.79 3.19 15.48
C GLN A 208 -7.66 4.04 14.89
N VAL A 209 -6.47 3.45 14.74
CA VAL A 209 -5.38 4.12 14.04
C VAL A 209 -5.70 4.17 12.55
N LEU A 210 -5.64 5.35 11.96
CA LEU A 210 -5.79 5.58 10.53
C LEU A 210 -4.40 5.70 9.90
N GLU A 211 -4.14 4.87 8.90
CA GLU A 211 -2.94 5.01 8.07
C GLU A 211 -3.23 5.92 6.87
N ILE A 212 -2.37 6.88 6.58
CA ILE A 212 -2.45 7.71 5.37
C ILE A 212 -1.25 7.36 4.48
N ASP A 213 -1.50 7.03 3.21
CA ASP A 213 -0.40 6.79 2.28
C ASP A 213 0.38 8.09 2.09
N LYS A 214 1.71 8.02 2.10
CA LYS A 214 2.59 9.15 1.77
C LYS A 214 2.24 9.81 0.42
N ASN A 215 1.64 9.05 -0.50
CA ASN A 215 1.22 9.51 -1.83
C ASN A 215 -0.10 10.31 -1.81
N GLU A 216 -0.76 10.38 -0.65
CA GLU A 216 -1.89 11.28 -0.36
C GLU A 216 -1.43 12.59 0.28
N LEU A 217 -0.18 12.67 0.76
CA LEU A 217 0.39 13.87 1.36
C LEU A 217 0.89 14.85 0.29
N LEU A 218 -0.05 15.38 -0.50
CA LEU A 218 0.20 16.33 -1.59
C LEU A 218 -0.21 17.75 -1.19
N ILE A 219 0.41 18.75 -1.81
CA ILE A 219 0.03 20.15 -1.62
C ILE A 219 -1.39 20.37 -2.17
N ASN A 220 -2.19 21.12 -1.42
CA ASN A 220 -3.60 21.41 -1.62
C ASN A 220 -4.53 20.19 -1.52
N ASN A 221 -4.07 19.08 -0.92
CA ASN A 221 -4.96 17.95 -0.66
C ASN A 221 -5.87 18.20 0.53
N GLU A 222 -7.12 17.75 0.40
CA GLU A 222 -8.13 17.84 1.44
C GLU A 222 -8.36 16.46 2.04
N ILE A 223 -7.88 16.24 3.25
CA ILE A 223 -7.88 14.93 3.92
C ILE A 223 -8.59 15.01 5.27
N LEU A 224 -8.90 13.84 5.83
CA LEU A 224 -9.54 13.71 7.15
C LEU A 224 -10.91 14.37 7.28
N SER A 225 -11.61 14.61 6.17
CA SER A 225 -13.05 14.91 6.18
C SER A 225 -13.87 13.67 6.56
N ALA A 226 -15.18 13.83 6.78
CA ALA A 226 -16.06 12.72 7.17
C ALA A 226 -16.08 11.59 6.12
N SER A 227 -16.20 11.94 4.84
CA SER A 227 -16.18 11.00 3.71
C SER A 227 -14.81 10.36 3.53
N TYR A 228 -13.72 11.12 3.75
CA TYR A 228 -12.37 10.58 3.72
C TYR A 228 -12.16 9.55 4.82
N ILE A 229 -12.56 9.86 6.05
CA ILE A 229 -12.45 8.95 7.20
C ILE A 229 -13.28 7.70 6.94
N LYS A 230 -14.51 7.86 6.45
CA LYS A 230 -15.35 6.70 6.10
C LYS A 230 -14.68 5.82 5.04
N ARG A 231 -14.08 6.43 4.01
CA ARG A 231 -13.28 5.70 3.03
C ARG A 231 -12.12 4.97 3.73
N ALA A 232 -11.30 5.65 4.50
CA ALA A 232 -10.15 5.03 5.17
C ALA A 232 -10.56 3.81 6.03
N LEU A 233 -11.62 3.94 6.83
CA LEU A 233 -12.15 2.85 7.67
C LEU A 233 -12.68 1.66 6.86
N GLU A 234 -13.25 1.88 5.67
CA GLU A 234 -13.78 0.81 4.81
C GLU A 234 -12.68 0.07 4.02
N TYR A 235 -11.49 0.67 3.87
CA TYR A 235 -10.35 0.09 3.13
C TYR A 235 -9.27 -0.50 4.06
N GLN A 236 -9.28 -0.14 5.35
CA GLN A 236 -8.31 -0.62 6.35
C GLN A 236 -8.81 -1.84 7.13
N ILE A 237 -7.86 -2.52 7.78
CA ILE A 237 -8.12 -3.66 8.66
C ILE A 237 -7.70 -3.25 10.07
N PRO A 238 -8.50 -3.54 11.11
CA PRO A 238 -9.82 -4.20 11.06
C PRO A 238 -10.95 -3.28 10.60
N TYR A 239 -11.99 -3.85 9.97
CA TYR A 239 -13.20 -3.10 9.60
C TYR A 239 -13.78 -2.37 10.82
N HIS A 240 -14.09 -1.09 10.64
CA HIS A 240 -14.69 -0.26 11.67
C HIS A 240 -15.93 0.44 11.14
N ARG A 241 -16.96 0.48 11.98
CA ARG A 241 -18.20 1.20 11.66
C ARG A 241 -17.94 2.71 11.75
N PHE A 242 -18.20 3.41 10.66
CA PHE A 242 -18.22 4.86 10.65
C PHE A 242 -19.37 5.42 11.50
N ASN A 243 -19.07 6.41 12.34
CA ASN A 243 -20.01 7.20 13.13
C ASN A 243 -19.68 8.67 12.88
N ASN A 244 -20.65 9.46 12.44
CA ASN A 244 -20.43 10.88 12.12
C ASN A 244 -20.12 11.74 13.35
N LYS A 245 -20.45 11.25 14.56
CA LYS A 245 -20.06 11.87 15.83
C LYS A 245 -18.73 11.29 16.29
N TYR A 246 -17.66 11.82 15.71
CA TYR A 246 -16.30 11.38 15.98
C TYR A 246 -15.38 12.54 16.39
N THR A 247 -14.20 12.18 16.85
CA THR A 247 -13.07 13.10 16.99
C THR A 247 -11.84 12.42 16.39
N ILE A 248 -11.06 13.15 15.59
CA ILE A 248 -9.75 12.70 15.15
C ILE A 248 -8.70 13.32 16.05
N LEU A 249 -7.85 12.51 16.65
CA LEU A 249 -6.65 12.99 17.33
C LEU A 249 -5.46 12.75 16.40
N LEU A 250 -4.71 13.80 16.10
CA LEU A 250 -3.53 13.72 15.26
C LEU A 250 -2.32 14.27 16.00
N MET A 251 -1.17 13.61 15.82
CA MET A 251 0.12 14.10 16.25
C MET A 251 0.97 14.37 15.01
N ASP A 252 1.44 15.60 14.85
CA ASP A 252 2.32 15.95 13.73
C ASP A 252 3.81 15.67 14.05
N ASN A 253 4.66 15.87 13.06
CA ASN A 253 6.11 15.70 13.19
C ASN A 253 6.80 16.67 14.15
N ASN A 254 6.09 17.72 14.60
CA ASN A 254 6.56 18.63 15.63
C ASN A 254 6.05 18.23 17.04
N LEU A 255 5.51 17.00 17.17
CA LEU A 255 4.92 16.47 18.41
C LEU A 255 3.72 17.27 18.90
N LYS A 256 3.10 18.08 18.02
CA LYS A 256 1.89 18.83 18.38
C LYS A 256 0.68 17.93 18.18
N THR A 257 -0.10 17.79 19.25
CA THR A 257 -1.39 17.10 19.19
C THR A 257 -2.50 18.08 18.83
N VAL A 258 -3.30 17.74 17.83
CA VAL A 258 -4.48 18.51 17.43
C VAL A 258 -5.69 17.58 17.34
N SER A 259 -6.87 18.12 17.61
CA SER A 259 -8.12 17.39 17.49
C SER A 259 -8.99 17.99 16.37
N LEU A 260 -9.52 17.15 15.49
CA LEU A 260 -10.57 17.51 14.54
C LEU A 260 -11.91 16.98 15.02
N ARG A 261 -12.96 17.79 14.88
CA ARG A 261 -14.35 17.46 15.19
C ARG A 261 -15.13 17.16 13.91
N GLU A 262 -16.37 16.73 14.08
CA GLU A 262 -17.34 16.59 12.98
C GLU A 262 -17.39 17.88 12.14
N GLY A 263 -17.22 17.74 10.82
CA GLY A 263 -17.24 18.86 9.88
C GLY A 263 -15.90 19.59 9.71
N GLU A 264 -14.89 19.30 10.54
CA GLU A 264 -13.53 19.79 10.34
C GLU A 264 -12.74 18.84 9.41
N TYR A 265 -11.81 19.39 8.64
CA TYR A 265 -10.90 18.65 7.76
C TYR A 265 -9.56 19.37 7.62
N ILE A 266 -8.57 18.71 7.04
CA ILE A 266 -7.24 19.26 6.82
C ILE A 266 -7.03 19.62 5.36
N VAL A 267 -6.47 20.82 5.12
CA VAL A 267 -5.85 21.21 3.86
C VAL A 267 -4.33 21.20 4.03
N LEU A 268 -3.65 20.43 3.19
CA LEU A 268 -2.19 20.34 3.20
C LEU A 268 -1.56 21.47 2.39
N HIS A 269 -0.58 22.16 2.96
CA HIS A 269 0.28 23.10 2.25
C HIS A 269 1.69 22.52 2.10
N LYS A 270 2.62 23.28 1.55
CA LYS A 270 4.00 22.81 1.34
C LYS A 270 4.69 22.38 2.64
N ASN A 271 4.59 23.19 3.69
CA ASN A 271 5.32 22.98 4.96
C ASN A 271 4.41 22.97 6.20
N TYR A 272 3.11 23.22 6.04
CA TYR A 272 2.15 23.30 7.14
C TYR A 272 0.79 22.78 6.68
N TYR A 273 -0.18 22.71 7.60
CA TYR A 273 -1.55 22.34 7.29
C TYR A 273 -2.53 23.29 7.97
N SER A 274 -3.69 23.49 7.34
CA SER A 274 -4.79 24.30 7.88
C SER A 274 -5.94 23.38 8.27
N ILE A 275 -6.63 23.72 9.36
CA ILE A 275 -7.89 23.07 9.72
C ILE A 275 -9.02 23.95 9.19
N MET A 276 -9.86 23.35 8.38
CA MET A 276 -11.03 23.98 7.77
C MET A 276 -12.28 23.38 8.38
N GLY A 277 -13.32 24.20 8.59
CA GLY A 277 -14.64 23.75 9.02
C GLY A 277 -15.69 24.81 8.76
N GLU A 278 -16.93 24.57 9.20
CA GLU A 278 -18.04 25.52 9.02
C GLU A 278 -17.81 26.86 9.73
N GLU A 279 -17.08 26.85 10.85
CA GLU A 279 -16.72 28.05 11.63
C GLU A 279 -15.57 28.87 11.00
N GLY A 280 -15.03 28.44 9.87
CA GLY A 280 -13.91 29.08 9.18
C GLY A 280 -12.57 28.40 9.42
N LEU A 281 -11.50 29.14 9.15
CA LEU A 281 -10.13 28.62 9.12
C LEU A 281 -9.48 28.72 10.50
N ARG A 282 -9.04 27.59 11.05
CA ARG A 282 -8.17 27.52 12.24
C ARG A 282 -6.74 27.34 11.77
N GLU A 283 -6.00 28.45 11.66
CA GLU A 283 -4.57 28.39 11.31
C GLU A 283 -3.77 27.85 12.49
N ASN A 284 -3.12 26.72 12.28
CA ASN A 284 -1.94 26.36 13.05
C ASN A 284 -0.74 26.92 12.29
N ILE A 285 -0.40 28.18 12.54
CA ILE A 285 0.86 28.75 12.07
C ILE A 285 1.99 28.03 12.81
N ILE A 286 2.77 27.25 12.06
CA ILE A 286 4.07 26.76 12.50
C ILE A 286 4.96 28.00 12.56
N GLN A 287 5.27 28.47 13.77
CA GLN A 287 6.39 29.40 13.94
C GLN A 287 7.67 28.58 13.77
N GLU A 288 8.54 29.05 12.87
CA GLU A 288 9.88 28.50 12.59
C GLU A 288 10.74 28.35 13.85
#